data_AF-L8FRL6-F1
#
_entry.id   AF-L8FRL6-F1
#
_cell.length_a   1.000
_cell.length_b   1.000
_cell.length_c   1.000
_cell.angle_alpha   90.00
_cell.angle_beta   90.00
_cell.angle_gamma   90.00
#
_symmetry.space_group_name_H-M   'P 1'
#
loop_
_entity.id
_entity.type
_entity.pdbx_description
1 polymer ?
#
loop_
_entity_poly.entity_id
_entity_poly.type
_entity_poly.pdbx_seq_one_letter_code
_entity_poly.pdbx_strand_id
1 'polypeptide(L)' 'MSDQFQEILDIPKDFVKDGTMFINRCTKPDRREFTQISRAVGIGFIVMGALGYVIKLIHIPVNNILVGGA' A
#
# COMPACT_ATOMS: atom_id res chain seq x y z
N MET A 1 -32.26 22.71 -17.13
CA MET A 1 -31.71 21.33 -17.19
C MET A 1 -30.19 21.33 -17.46
N SER A 2 -29.62 22.40 -18.01
CA SER A 2 -28.16 22.62 -18.07
C SER A 2 -27.55 23.07 -16.74
N ASP A 3 -28.29 23.82 -15.92
CA ASP A 3 -27.79 24.42 -14.67
C ASP A 3 -27.50 23.37 -13.58
N GLN A 4 -28.37 22.37 -13.42
CA GLN A 4 -28.12 21.23 -12.52
C GLN A 4 -26.90 20.39 -12.93
N PHE A 5 -26.64 20.26 -14.23
CA PHE A 5 -25.47 19.52 -14.71
C PHE A 5 -24.17 20.31 -14.48
N GLN A 6 -24.17 21.64 -14.57
CA GLN A 6 -23.01 22.45 -14.19
C GLN A 6 -22.75 22.39 -12.69
N GLU A 7 -23.79 22.50 -11.86
CA GLU A 7 -23.67 22.47 -10.40
C GLU A 7 -23.10 21.13 -9.89
N ILE A 8 -23.48 20.00 -10.51
CA ILE A 8 -22.90 18.68 -10.21
C ILE A 8 -21.43 18.58 -10.66
N LEU A 9 -21.03 19.29 -11.71
CA LEU A 9 -19.65 19.32 -12.21
C LEU A 9 -18.73 20.27 -11.42
N ASP A 10 -19.29 21.23 -10.69
CA ASP A 10 -18.53 22.15 -9.85
C ASP A 10 -18.12 21.50 -8.51
N ILE A 11 -18.95 20.59 -7.97
CA ILE A 11 -18.64 19.79 -6.76
C ILE A 11 -17.28 19.05 -6.84
N PRO A 12 -16.97 18.25 -7.89
CA PRO A 12 -15.67 17.58 -7.98
C PRO A 12 -14.52 18.55 -8.20
N LYS A 13 -14.76 19.71 -8.83
CA LYS A 13 -13.77 20.76 -9.02
C LYS A 13 -13.35 21.38 -7.69
N ASP A 14 -14.33 21.72 -6.86
CA ASP A 14 -14.09 22.27 -5.53
C ASP A 14 -13.45 21.21 -4.61
N PHE A 15 -13.85 19.94 -4.70
CA PHE A 15 -13.21 18.85 -3.96
C PHE A 15 -11.73 18.67 -4.31
N VAL A 16 -11.37 18.71 -5.61
CA VAL A 16 -9.96 18.62 -6.04
C VAL A 16 -9.19 19.85 -5.56
N LYS A 17 -9.78 21.04 -5.65
CA LYS A 17 -9.16 22.28 -5.17
C LYS A 17 -8.88 22.22 -3.67
N ASP A 18 -9.86 21.82 -2.87
CA ASP A 18 -9.71 21.68 -1.42
C ASP A 18 -8.73 20.57 -1.05
N GLY A 19 -8.76 19.44 -1.78
CA GLY A 19 -7.81 18.34 -1.63
C GLY A 19 -6.37 18.76 -1.91
N THR A 20 -6.12 19.55 -2.97
CA THR A 20 -4.78 20.07 -3.26
C THR A 20 -4.31 21.07 -2.21
N MET A 21 -5.20 21.93 -1.70
CA MET A 21 -4.88 22.87 -0.62
C MET A 21 -4.53 22.13 0.68
N PHE A 22 -5.25 21.04 0.97
CA PHE A 22 -4.98 20.17 2.11
C PHE A 22 -3.59 19.51 1.99
N ILE A 23 -3.29 18.85 0.87
CA ILE A 23 -1.99 18.19 0.65
C ILE A 23 -0.82 19.19 0.72
N ASN A 24 -1.02 20.42 0.24
CA ASN A 24 -0.01 21.47 0.33
C ASN A 24 0.21 21.97 1.77
N ARG A 25 -0.77 21.80 2.66
CA ARG A 25 -0.67 22.16 4.08
C ARG A 25 -0.10 21.04 4.94
N CYS A 26 -0.02 19.81 4.43
CA CYS A 26 0.65 18.71 5.10
C CYS A 26 2.17 18.91 5.14
N THR A 27 2.79 18.56 6.27
CA THR A 27 4.25 18.49 6.38
C THR A 27 4.77 17.33 5.53
N LYS A 28 5.55 17.65 4.50
CA LYS A 28 6.16 16.63 3.63
C LYS A 28 7.40 16.06 4.31
N PRO A 29 7.60 14.73 4.26
CA PRO A 29 8.74 14.10 4.92
C PRO A 29 10.05 14.58 4.32
N ASP A 30 11.04 14.82 5.18
CA ASP A 30 12.39 15.16 4.73
C ASP A 30 13.11 13.93 4.14
N ARG A 31 14.17 14.15 3.36
CA ARG A 31 14.99 13.08 2.76
C ARG A 31 15.50 12.08 3.81
N ARG A 32 15.86 12.57 5.01
CA ARG A 32 16.35 11.71 6.09
C ARG A 32 15.26 10.84 6.68
N GLU A 33 14.09 11.41 6.95
CA GLU A 33 12.92 10.69 7.47
C GLU A 33 12.44 9.64 6.47
N PHE A 34 12.34 10.00 5.19
CA PHE A 34 11.97 9.07 4.14
C PHE A 34 12.95 7.90 4.02
N THR A 35 14.26 8.17 4.09
CA THR A 35 15.29 7.13 4.04
C THR A 35 15.23 6.21 5.26
N GLN A 36 14.94 6.73 6.44
CA GLN A 36 14.82 5.92 7.66
C GLN A 36 13.58 5.01 7.60
N ILE A 37 12.42 5.56 7.22
CA ILE A 37 11.17 4.79 7.10
C ILE A 37 11.30 3.73 6.02
N SER A 38 11.80 4.08 4.83
CA SER A 38 11.99 3.13 3.73
C SER A 38 12.95 2.00 4.08
N ARG A 39 14.02 2.26 4.84
CA ARG A 39 14.91 1.21 5.35
C ARG A 39 14.20 0.28 6.33
N ALA A 40 13.45 0.82 7.28
CA ALA A 40 12.70 0.02 8.25
C ALA A 40 11.66 -0.89 7.55
N VAL A 41 10.89 -0.32 6.62
CA VAL A 41 9.90 -1.05 5.82
C VAL A 41 10.58 -2.09 4.92
N GLY A 42 11.71 -1.75 4.29
CA GLY A 42 12.46 -2.66 3.43
C GLY A 42 12.96 -3.89 4.19
N ILE A 43 13.50 -3.70 5.40
CA ILE A 43 13.92 -4.81 6.26
C ILE A 43 12.71 -5.67 6.65
N GLY A 44 11.60 -5.05 7.05
CA GLY A 44 10.37 -5.76 7.38
C GLY A 44 9.83 -6.60 6.22
N PHE A 45 9.84 -6.06 5.01
CA PHE A 45 9.41 -6.76 3.80
C PHE A 45 10.30 -7.97 3.50
N ILE A 46 11.62 -7.83 3.62
CA ILE A 46 12.57 -8.93 3.41
C ILE A 46 12.33 -10.04 4.43
N VAL A 47 12.18 -9.70 5.72
CA VAL A 47 11.94 -10.70 6.77
C VAL A 47 10.62 -11.45 6.56
N MET A 48 9.53 -10.72 6.31
CA MET A 48 8.22 -11.35 6.07
C MET A 48 8.23 -12.22 4.81
N GLY A 49 8.88 -11.76 3.73
CA GLY A 49 9.02 -12.52 2.49
C GLY A 49 9.85 -13.79 2.68
N ALA A 50 10.98 -13.69 3.38
CA ALA A 50 11.85 -14.83 3.66
C ALA A 50 11.15 -15.88 4.54
N LEU A 51 10.48 -15.46 5.61
CA LEU A 51 9.71 -16.36 6.48
C LEU A 51 8.62 -17.09 5.69
N GLY A 52 7.84 -16.37 4.89
CA GLY A 52 6.80 -16.97 4.04
C GLY A 52 7.37 -17.99 3.03
N TYR A 53 8.52 -17.69 2.43
CA TYR A 53 9.19 -18.60 1.51
C TYR A 53 9.67 -19.87 2.20
N VAL A 54 10.32 -19.76 3.36
CA VAL A 54 10.84 -20.92 4.12
C VAL A 54 9.69 -21.81 4.61
N ILE A 55 8.64 -21.22 5.19
CA ILE A 55 7.46 -21.98 5.65
C ILE A 55 6.85 -22.74 4.47
N LYS A 56 6.67 -22.07 3.33
CA LYS A 56 6.10 -22.68 2.13
C LYS A 56 6.99 -23.81 1.58
N LEU A 57 8.31 -23.64 1.58
CA LEU A 57 9.25 -24.67 1.16
C LEU A 57 9.16 -25.94 2.02
N ILE A 58 8.99 -25.80 3.33
CA ILE A 58 8.86 -26.96 4.23
C ILE A 58 7.50 -27.64 4.04
N HIS A 59 6.44 -26.86 3.82
CA HIS A 59 5.09 -27.40 3.69
C HIS A 59 4.88 -28.19 2.38
N ILE A 60 5.59 -27.88 1.29
CA ILE A 60 5.49 -28.63 0.02
C ILE A 60 5.81 -30.13 0.18
N PRO A 61 6.98 -30.56 0.68
CA PRO A 61 7.29 -31.97 0.87
C PRO A 61 6.45 -32.60 1.97
N VAL A 62 6.12 -31.86 3.05
CA VAL A 62 5.24 -32.36 4.11
C VAL A 62 3.86 -32.70 3.55
N ASN A 63 3.27 -31.82 2.75
CA ASN A 63 1.99 -32.09 2.10
C ASN A 63 2.10 -33.26 1.11
N ASN A 64 3.21 -33.37 0.37
CA ASN A 64 3.42 -34.49 -0.54
C ASN A 64 3.51 -35.85 0.19
N ILE A 65 4.15 -35.91 1.35
CA ILE A 65 4.22 -37.12 2.19
C ILE A 65 2.86 -37.42 2.85
N LEU A 66 2.17 -36.40 3.34
CA LEU A 66 0.91 -36.57 4.06
C LEU A 66 -0.27 -36.92 3.15
N VAL A 67 -0.34 -36.31 1.96
CA VAL A 67 -1.42 -36.54 0.98
C VAL A 67 -1.09 -37.66 -0.01
N GLY A 68 0.19 -37.87 -0.33
CA GLY A 68 0.65 -38.94 -1.24
C GLY A 68 0.90 -40.29 -0.54
N GLY A 69 0.78 -40.35 0.78
CA GLY A 69 0.87 -41.57 1.60
C GLY A 69 -0.45 -42.33 1.76
N ALA A 70 -1.35 -42.21 0.77
CA ALA A 70 -2.59 -42.97 0.64
C ALA A 70 -2.54 -43.85 -0.61
#